data_AF-F1TAB5-F1
#
_entry.id   AF-F1TAB5-F1
#
_cell.length_a   1.000
_cell.length_b   1.000
_cell.length_c   1.000
_cell.angle_alpha   90.00
_cell.angle_beta   90.00
_cell.angle_gamma   90.00
#
_symmetry.space_group_name_H-M   'P 1'
#
loop_
_entity.id
_entity.type
_entity.pdbx_description
1 polymer ?
#
loop_
_entity_poly.entity_id
_entity_poly.type
_entity_poly.pdbx_seq_one_letter_code
_entity_poly.pdbx_strand_id
1 'polypeptide(L)' 'MYSRKEKYYDGRGILRNPGDSFFDKEGILRDPGEDYFDYFSILRKADENFYDSQGLLRNYDESFYDGAGNMCER' A
#
# COMPACT_ATOMS: atom_id res chain seq x y z
N MET A 1 0.34 -1.55 -1.26
CA MET A 1 0.51 -0.20 -0.68
C MET A 1 1.49 -0.30 0.46
N TYR A 2 2.37 0.68 0.60
CA TYR A 2 3.46 0.64 1.56
C TYR A 2 3.74 2.01 2.15
N SER A 3 4.23 2.03 3.40
CA SER A 3 4.81 3.22 4.03
C SER A 3 6.33 3.23 3.84
N ARG A 4 6.88 4.42 3.61
CA ARG A 4 8.31 4.73 3.58
C ARG A 4 8.82 5.31 4.90
N LYS A 5 7.92 5.57 5.87
CA LYS A 5 8.26 6.27 7.12
C LYS A 5 8.07 5.42 8.37
N GLU A 6 7.07 4.56 8.39
CA GLU A 6 6.71 3.77 9.57
C GLU A 6 6.26 2.34 9.23
N LYS A 7 6.03 1.53 10.27
CA LYS A 7 5.52 0.18 10.09
C LYS A 7 4.06 0.21 9.64
N TYR A 8 3.69 -0.71 8.77
CA TYR A 8 2.35 -0.81 8.21
C TYR A 8 1.97 -2.28 7.95
N TYR A 9 0.68 -2.56 7.85
CA TYR A 9 0.19 -3.87 7.42
C TYR A 9 -0.04 -3.90 5.90
N ASP A 10 0.54 -4.88 5.21
CA ASP A 10 0.42 -5.03 3.76
C ASP A 10 -0.94 -5.58 3.29
N GLY A 11 -1.11 -5.86 1.99
CA GLY A 11 -2.36 -6.37 1.41
C GLY A 11 -2.82 -7.72 1.95
N ARG A 12 -1.96 -8.45 2.67
CA ARG A 12 -2.27 -9.71 3.38
C ARG A 12 -2.36 -9.54 4.90
N GLY A 13 -2.26 -8.32 5.42
CA GLY A 13 -2.27 -8.06 6.86
C GLY A 13 -0.96 -8.48 7.55
N ILE A 14 0.17 -8.52 6.83
CA ILE A 14 1.48 -8.79 7.41
C ILE A 14 2.16 -7.47 7.77
N LEU A 15 2.69 -7.37 8.99
CA LEU A 15 3.43 -6.19 9.43
C LEU A 15 4.78 -6.07 8.70
N ARG A 16 5.03 -4.91 8.11
CA ARG A 16 6.25 -4.57 7.34
C ARG A 16 6.99 -3.39 7.95
N ASN A 17 8.30 -3.34 7.76
CA ASN A 17 9.09 -2.13 7.98
C ASN A 17 9.11 -1.27 6.69
N PRO A 18 9.40 0.03 6.80
CA PRO A 18 9.72 0.85 5.64
C PRO A 18 10.82 0.22 4.77
N GLY A 19 10.57 0.13 3.47
CA GLY A 19 11.52 -0.45 2.52
C GLY A 19 11.45 -1.97 2.35
N ASP A 20 10.70 -2.69 3.19
CA ASP A 20 10.48 -4.13 3.00
C ASP A 20 9.63 -4.39 1.74
N SER A 21 9.87 -5.51 1.06
CA SER A 21 8.94 -6.06 0.08
C SER A 21 7.60 -6.36 0.75
N PHE A 22 6.50 -6.18 0.00
CA PHE A 22 5.14 -6.29 0.52
C PHE A 22 4.26 -7.10 -0.42
N PHE A 23 3.19 -7.70 0.12
CA PHE A 23 2.15 -8.28 -0.72
C PHE A 23 1.14 -7.21 -1.13
N ASP A 24 0.89 -7.10 -2.44
CA ASP A 24 -0.21 -6.27 -2.95
C ASP A 24 -1.59 -6.95 -2.72
N LYS A 25 -2.67 -6.32 -3.19
CA LYS A 25 -4.03 -6.81 -2.96
C LYS A 25 -4.27 -8.21 -3.56
N GLU A 26 -3.62 -8.53 -4.67
CA GLU A 26 -3.68 -9.84 -5.33
C GLU A 26 -2.74 -10.86 -4.67
N GLY A 27 -1.97 -10.44 -3.65
CA GLY A 27 -1.03 -11.29 -2.94
C GLY A 27 0.26 -11.55 -3.73
N ILE A 28 0.60 -10.68 -4.67
CA ILE A 28 1.88 -10.70 -5.39
C ILE A 28 2.91 -9.96 -4.53
N LEU A 29 4.09 -10.57 -4.36
CA LEU A 29 5.20 -9.91 -3.67
C LEU A 29 5.78 -8.82 -4.56
N ARG A 30 5.91 -7.60 -4.02
CA ARG A 30 6.42 -6.42 -4.71
C ARG A 30 7.54 -5.77 -3.92
N ASP A 31 8.47 -5.16 -4.62
CA ASP A 31 9.41 -4.22 -4.02
C ASP A 31 8.86 -2.78 -4.02
N PRO A 32 9.23 -1.93 -3.05
CA PRO A 32 8.85 -0.52 -3.05
C PRO A 32 9.26 0.18 -4.36
N GLY A 33 8.27 0.69 -5.09
CA GLY A 33 8.49 1.39 -6.37
C GLY A 33 8.02 0.60 -7.59
N GLU A 34 7.74 -0.69 -7.44
CA GLU A 34 7.09 -1.47 -8.49
C GLU A 34 5.60 -1.11 -8.64
N ASP A 35 5.06 -1.40 -9.82
CA ASP A 35 3.63 -1.37 -10.06
C ASP A 35 2.92 -2.43 -9.19
N TYR A 36 1.75 -2.10 -8.68
CA TYR A 36 1.03 -2.94 -7.72
C TYR A 36 -0.48 -2.85 -7.91
N PHE A 37 -1.22 -3.86 -7.43
CA PHE A 37 -2.68 -3.82 -7.38
C PHE A 37 -3.18 -3.12 -6.11
N ASP A 38 -4.01 -2.09 -6.28
CA ASP A 38 -4.66 -1.37 -5.18
C ASP A 38 -5.86 -2.13 -4.60
N TYR A 39 -6.60 -1.50 -3.68
CA TYR A 39 -7.73 -2.14 -2.99
C TYR A 39 -8.81 -2.71 -3.92
N PHE A 40 -9.06 -2.07 -5.08
CA PHE A 40 -10.02 -2.52 -6.07
C PHE A 40 -9.40 -3.37 -7.18
N SER A 41 -8.19 -3.90 -6.96
CA SER A 41 -7.47 -4.73 -7.93
C SER A 41 -7.16 -3.98 -9.24
N ILE A 42 -6.99 -2.66 -9.15
CA ILE A 42 -6.54 -1.83 -10.28
C ILE A 42 -5.02 -1.78 -10.25
N LEU A 43 -4.36 -2.05 -11.39
CA LEU A 43 -2.91 -1.92 -11.51
C LEU A 43 -2.53 -0.43 -11.46
N ARG A 44 -1.67 -0.07 -10.51
CA ARG A 44 -1.20 1.29 -10.26
C ARG A 44 0.31 1.36 -10.42
N LYS A 45 0.80 2.47 -10.98
CA LYS A 45 2.19 2.88 -10.77
C LYS A 45 2.44 3.29 -9.32
N ALA A 46 3.69 3.20 -8.87
CA ALA A 46 4.04 3.56 -7.50
C ALA A 46 3.75 5.03 -7.16
N ASP A 47 3.77 5.93 -8.15
CA ASP A 47 3.66 7.38 -8.04
C ASP A 47 2.31 7.96 -8.52
N GLU A 48 1.31 7.13 -8.78
CA GLU A 48 -0.05 7.59 -9.10
C GLU A 48 -1.02 7.52 -7.93
N ASN A 49 -2.19 8.13 -8.11
CA ASN A 49 -3.29 8.06 -7.16
C ASN A 49 -3.86 6.64 -7.08
N PHE A 50 -4.30 6.23 -5.90
CA PHE A 50 -4.66 4.84 -5.61
C PHE A 50 -5.81 4.77 -4.60
N TYR A 51 -6.45 3.60 -4.49
CA TYR A 51 -7.45 3.35 -3.43
C TYR A 51 -6.84 2.62 -2.22
N ASP A 52 -6.99 3.20 -1.02
CA ASP A 52 -6.54 2.61 0.25
C ASP A 52 -7.42 1.46 0.74
N SER A 53 -7.06 0.85 1.88
CA SER A 53 -7.79 -0.32 2.40
C SER A 53 -9.24 -0.03 2.77
N GLN A 54 -9.64 1.25 2.87
CA GLN A 54 -11.01 1.69 3.09
C GLN A 54 -11.72 2.07 1.78
N GLY A 55 -11.05 1.91 0.63
CA GLY A 55 -11.58 2.28 -0.69
C GLY A 55 -11.58 3.78 -0.95
N LEU A 56 -10.81 4.58 -0.19
CA LEU A 56 -10.70 6.01 -0.40
C LEU A 56 -9.61 6.32 -1.43
N LEU A 57 -9.88 7.23 -2.36
CA LEU A 57 -8.90 7.69 -3.33
C LEU A 57 -7.87 8.60 -2.63
N ARG A 58 -6.58 8.29 -2.80
CA ARG A 58 -5.44 8.97 -2.19
C ARG A 58 -4.48 9.48 -3.25
N ASN A 59 -3.87 10.65 -3.01
CA ASN A 59 -2.69 11.06 -3.76
C ASN A 59 -1.48 10.20 -3.39
N TYR A 60 -0.48 10.12 -4.27
CA TYR A 60 0.60 9.17 -4.09
C TYR A 60 1.46 9.38 -2.82
N ASP A 61 1.48 10.58 -2.23
CA ASP A 61 2.30 10.90 -1.05
C ASP A 61 1.46 11.27 0.18
N GLU A 62 0.13 11.10 0.15
CA GLU A 62 -0.72 11.38 1.31
C GLU A 62 -0.85 10.16 2.25
N SER A 63 -1.25 10.42 3.50
CA SER A 63 -1.58 9.37 4.46
C SER A 63 -2.72 8.47 3.96
N PHE A 64 -2.64 7.19 4.29
CA PHE A 64 -3.57 6.15 3.81
C PHE A 64 -3.93 5.18 4.93
N TYR A 65 -5.01 4.42 4.76
CA TYR A 65 -5.31 3.29 5.64
C TYR A 65 -4.64 2.01 5.15
N ASP A 66 -3.85 1.38 6.01
CA ASP A 66 -3.12 0.14 5.72
C ASP A 66 -4.03 -1.10 5.72
N GLY A 67 -3.48 -2.29 5.45
CA GLY A 67 -4.26 -3.53 5.36
C GLY A 67 -5.01 -3.94 6.64
N ALA A 68 -4.69 -3.35 7.79
CA ALA A 68 -5.41 -3.54 9.05
C ALA A 68 -6.35 -2.37 9.39
N GLY A 69 -6.42 -1.33 8.55
CA GLY A 69 -7.25 -0.16 8.75
C GLY A 69 -6.62 0.92 9.61
N ASN A 70 -5.30 0.87 9.84
CA ASN A 70 -4.58 1.92 10.57
C ASN A 70 -4.19 3.04 9.62
N MET A 71 -4.29 4.29 10.07
CA MET A 71 -3.80 5.44 9.30
C MET A 71 -2.27 5.48 9.37
N CYS A 72 -1.62 5.47 8.22
CA CYS A 72 -0.17 5.49 8.07
C CYS A 72 0.27 6.62 7.13
N GLU A 73 1.47 7.16 7.33
CA GLU A 73 2.13 8.00 6.34
C GLU A 73 2.71 7.15 5.19
N ARG A 74 2.65 7.67 3.96
CA ARG A 74 3.26 7.02 2.80
C ARG A 74 4.77 7.18 2.76
#